data_AF-X1LAV3-F1
#
_entry.id   AF-X1LAV3-F1
#
_cell.length_a   1.000
_cell.length_b   1.000
_cell.length_c   1.000
_cell.angle_alpha   90.00
_cell.angle_beta   90.00
_cell.angle_gamma   90.00
#
_symmetry.space_group_name_H-M   'P 1'
#
loop_
_entity.id
_entity.type
_entity.pdbx_description
1 polymer ?
#
loop_
_entity_poly.entity_id
_entity_poly.type
_entity_poly.pdbx_seq_one_letter_code
_entity_poly.pdbx_strand_id
1 'polypeptide(L)'
;PKFAIKQPKNLSPRIQWLRDYYFQGIKRKWNNEFTAWTTGTPWDFQFQEGQYYIVPETYAFLSTFTGAFRQTAKKVELHADFWQWSLPERKAWFVKEVMVHYLPQEVLPGDLIAGARFAVIPSTCLTEDEAKQYRKMVYGKNGVRAAILWFHNHGYGNVGATSGHLIPGYAGVVEKGWKSIYADFKERYEALSVAEKGGKKGAQLRAMLTAATMPRDVAAEYSQVCADLASKEPDKTRKSELLQMGEMLRRVPWEPTQTFWEAVQSLWLTHMLVISDEGYPGPGLSFGRIDQYLYPMWQKSIEEGMDREFGKEILKCFWVHANTAYDALLRTGGNQGITSGKGC
;
A
#
# COMPACT_ATOMS: atom_id res chain seq x y z
N PRO A 1 1.37 -37.32 12.30
CA PRO A 1 0.17 -36.70 11.67
C PRO A 1 -0.46 -37.64 10.63
N LYS A 2 -1.77 -37.92 10.70
CA LYS A 2 -2.49 -38.86 9.80
C LYS A 2 -2.54 -38.38 8.33
N PHE A 3 -2.26 -37.10 8.11
CA PHE A 3 -2.15 -36.49 6.79
C PHE A 3 -0.83 -35.73 6.67
N ALA A 4 -0.11 -35.92 5.56
CA ALA A 4 1.05 -35.10 5.24
C ALA A 4 0.57 -33.78 4.63
N ILE A 5 1.07 -32.66 5.15
CA ILE A 5 0.82 -31.34 4.54
C ILE A 5 1.47 -31.34 3.16
N LYS A 6 0.68 -31.03 2.11
CA LYS A 6 1.16 -30.96 0.73
C LYS A 6 2.29 -29.92 0.65
N GLN A 7 3.46 -30.37 0.23
CA GLN A 7 4.62 -29.49 0.05
C GLN A 7 4.66 -28.96 -1.38
N PRO A 8 5.08 -27.71 -1.60
CA PRO A 8 5.37 -27.22 -2.93
C PRO A 8 6.51 -28.05 -3.55
N LYS A 9 6.45 -28.25 -4.86
CA LYS A 9 7.47 -28.95 -5.65
C LYS A 9 7.88 -28.07 -6.83
N ASN A 10 9.06 -28.33 -7.39
CA ASN A 10 9.56 -27.63 -8.59
C ASN A 10 9.67 -26.10 -8.40
N LEU A 11 10.04 -25.65 -7.21
CA LEU A 11 10.38 -24.25 -6.98
C LEU A 11 11.75 -23.98 -7.59
N SER A 12 11.87 -22.88 -8.33
CA SER A 12 13.19 -22.38 -8.71
C SER A 12 13.96 -21.96 -7.45
N PRO A 13 15.30 -21.84 -7.51
CA PRO A 13 16.08 -21.31 -6.40
C PRO A 13 15.59 -19.95 -5.90
N ARG A 14 15.16 -19.07 -6.82
CA ARG A 14 14.58 -17.76 -6.54
C ARG A 14 13.33 -17.87 -5.67
N ILE A 15 12.34 -18.66 -6.11
CA ILE A 15 11.06 -18.78 -5.41
C ILE A 15 11.22 -19.53 -4.10
N GLN A 16 12.10 -20.53 -4.04
CA GLN A 16 12.43 -21.20 -2.79
C GLN A 16 12.99 -20.20 -1.77
N TRP A 17 13.95 -19.36 -2.17
CA TRP A 17 14.52 -18.34 -1.30
C TRP A 17 13.46 -17.33 -0.81
N LEU A 18 12.66 -16.77 -1.72
CA LEU A 18 11.62 -15.79 -1.37
C LEU A 18 10.58 -16.39 -0.39
N ARG A 19 10.18 -17.63 -0.64
CA ARG A 19 9.26 -18.36 0.24
C ARG A 19 9.88 -18.59 1.62
N ASP A 20 11.10 -19.10 1.68
CA ASP A 20 11.76 -19.40 2.95
C ASP A 20 12.05 -18.13 3.75
N TYR A 21 12.40 -17.04 3.06
CA TYR A 21 12.52 -15.72 3.68
C TYR A 21 11.18 -15.28 4.28
N TYR A 22 10.07 -15.34 3.53
CA TYR A 22 8.73 -15.01 4.04
C TYR A 22 8.38 -15.79 5.32
N PHE A 23 8.60 -17.11 5.33
CA PHE A 23 8.29 -17.96 6.47
C PHE A 23 9.24 -17.84 7.67
N GLN A 24 10.34 -17.07 7.57
CA GLN A 24 11.11 -16.67 8.76
C GLN A 24 10.31 -15.75 9.69
N GLY A 25 9.22 -15.16 9.21
CA GLY A 25 8.33 -14.33 10.02
C GLY A 25 9.08 -13.17 10.66
N ILE A 26 8.95 -13.02 11.98
CA ILE A 26 9.59 -11.93 12.76
C ILE A 26 11.13 -11.99 12.78
N LYS A 27 11.72 -13.11 12.33
CA LYS A 27 13.18 -13.28 12.26
C LYS A 27 13.80 -12.67 11.00
N ARG A 28 12.98 -12.26 10.04
CA ARG A 28 13.46 -11.54 8.86
C ARG A 28 14.16 -10.25 9.29
N LYS A 29 15.22 -9.88 8.57
CA LYS A 29 15.95 -8.60 8.79
C LYS A 29 14.99 -7.41 8.71
N TRP A 30 13.97 -7.54 7.85
CA TRP A 30 12.85 -6.64 7.78
C TRP A 30 11.60 -7.34 7.25
N ASN A 31 10.45 -6.75 7.53
CA ASN A 31 9.15 -7.19 7.08
C ASN A 31 8.28 -5.96 6.75
N ASN A 32 7.09 -6.20 6.20
CA ASN A 32 6.13 -5.14 5.94
C ASN A 32 5.24 -4.86 7.18
N GLU A 33 5.83 -4.81 8.37
CA GLU A 33 5.13 -4.39 9.60
C GLU A 33 4.76 -2.91 9.57
N PHE A 34 3.70 -2.56 10.32
CA PHE A 34 3.29 -1.18 10.42
C PHE A 34 4.39 -0.26 10.93
N THR A 35 4.59 0.83 10.20
CA THR A 35 5.37 1.98 10.64
C THR A 35 4.45 3.17 10.86
N ALA A 36 4.61 3.88 11.96
CA ALA A 36 3.83 5.08 12.26
C ALA A 36 4.62 6.36 11.97
N TRP A 37 3.92 7.39 11.51
CA TRP A 37 4.52 8.65 11.09
C TRP A 37 3.72 9.84 11.64
N THR A 38 4.40 10.86 12.16
CA THR A 38 3.77 12.00 12.84
C THR A 38 4.22 13.34 12.27
N THR A 39 3.31 14.31 12.32
CA THR A 39 3.62 15.74 12.13
C THR A 39 4.47 16.33 13.26
N GLY A 40 4.57 15.62 14.40
CA GLY A 40 5.28 16.07 15.59
C GLY A 40 4.50 17.07 16.46
N THR A 41 3.27 17.43 16.08
CA THR A 41 2.46 18.35 16.90
C THR A 41 1.89 17.64 18.13
N PRO A 42 1.66 18.35 19.26
CA PRO A 42 1.20 17.72 20.50
C PRO A 42 -0.17 17.05 20.44
N TRP A 43 -1.02 17.45 19.50
CA TRP A 43 -2.37 16.93 19.32
C TRP A 43 -2.47 15.76 18.32
N ASP A 44 -1.40 15.50 17.56
CA ASP A 44 -1.37 14.48 16.51
C ASP A 44 -1.57 13.06 17.06
N PHE A 45 -2.16 12.22 16.21
CA PHE A 45 -2.33 10.79 16.40
C PHE A 45 -2.48 10.11 15.03
N GLN A 46 -2.13 8.83 14.97
CA GLN A 46 -2.02 8.05 13.73
C GLN A 46 -3.19 7.07 13.59
N PHE A 47 -3.42 6.28 14.64
CA PHE A 47 -4.43 5.23 14.65
C PHE A 47 -5.86 5.80 14.68
N GLN A 48 -6.62 5.54 13.62
CA GLN A 48 -8.04 5.89 13.52
C GLN A 48 -8.88 4.64 13.76
N GLU A 49 -9.39 4.48 14.99
CA GLU A 49 -10.15 3.29 15.41
C GLU A 49 -11.39 2.98 14.55
N GLY A 50 -11.94 3.97 13.87
CA GLY A 50 -13.09 3.80 12.98
C GLY A 50 -12.85 2.74 11.89
N GLN A 51 -11.60 2.61 11.41
CA GLN A 51 -11.24 1.61 10.39
C GLN A 51 -11.21 0.18 10.94
N TYR A 52 -11.21 0.00 12.26
CA TYR A 52 -11.06 -1.29 12.94
C TYR A 52 -12.35 -1.74 13.65
N TYR A 53 -13.44 -0.98 13.53
CA TYR A 53 -14.71 -1.34 14.15
C TYR A 53 -15.38 -2.58 13.53
N ILE A 54 -14.93 -3.06 12.37
CA ILE A 54 -15.37 -4.35 11.84
C ILE A 54 -14.68 -5.55 12.54
N VAL A 55 -13.69 -5.28 13.41
CA VAL A 55 -12.82 -6.29 14.06
C VAL A 55 -12.98 -6.26 15.58
N PRO A 56 -13.99 -6.96 16.14
CA PRO A 56 -14.25 -6.98 17.58
C PRO A 56 -13.05 -7.37 18.44
N GLU A 57 -12.14 -8.19 17.91
CA GLU A 57 -10.90 -8.62 18.57
C GLU A 57 -9.97 -7.44 18.90
N THR A 58 -10.14 -6.29 18.25
CA THR A 58 -9.35 -5.08 18.49
C THR A 58 -9.93 -4.19 19.58
N TYR A 59 -11.19 -4.38 20.00
CA TYR A 59 -11.91 -3.42 20.83
C TYR A 59 -11.26 -3.19 22.19
N ALA A 60 -10.80 -4.27 22.82
CA ALA A 60 -10.07 -4.20 24.09
C ALA A 60 -8.71 -3.48 23.97
N PHE A 61 -8.20 -3.32 22.75
CA PHE A 61 -6.87 -2.77 22.47
C PHE A 61 -6.88 -1.42 21.78
N LEU A 62 -8.04 -0.83 21.42
CA LEU A 62 -8.09 0.41 20.63
C LEU A 62 -7.30 1.57 21.27
N SER A 63 -7.45 1.76 22.58
CA SER A 63 -6.68 2.77 23.33
C SER A 63 -5.18 2.44 23.36
N THR A 64 -4.84 1.16 23.52
CA THR A 64 -3.45 0.68 23.50
C THR A 64 -2.80 0.89 22.14
N PHE A 65 -3.49 0.59 21.04
CA PHE A 65 -3.00 0.84 19.68
C PHE A 65 -2.78 2.33 19.45
N THR A 66 -3.72 3.18 19.85
CA THR A 66 -3.57 4.64 19.75
C THR A 66 -2.32 5.12 20.48
N GLY A 67 -2.11 4.65 21.72
CA GLY A 67 -0.92 4.99 22.50
C GLY A 67 0.38 4.42 21.92
N ALA A 68 0.36 3.19 21.42
CA ALA A 68 1.53 2.51 20.87
C ALA A 68 1.99 3.15 19.56
N PHE A 69 1.08 3.39 18.61
CA PHE A 69 1.41 4.05 17.34
C PHE A 69 1.93 5.46 17.57
N ARG A 70 1.37 6.21 18.54
CA ARG A 70 1.89 7.53 18.90
C ARG A 70 3.33 7.48 19.45
N GLN A 71 3.65 6.47 20.27
CA GLN A 71 4.98 6.32 20.86
C GLN A 71 6.04 5.86 19.86
N THR A 72 5.65 5.08 18.85
CA THR A 72 6.57 4.58 17.81
C THR A 72 6.61 5.48 16.57
N ALA A 73 5.76 6.51 16.51
CA ALA A 73 5.68 7.40 15.37
C ALA A 73 6.97 8.17 15.14
N LYS A 74 7.46 8.14 13.90
CA LYS A 74 8.62 8.90 13.47
C LYS A 74 8.17 10.23 12.89
N LYS A 75 8.86 11.32 13.25
CA LYS A 75 8.54 12.66 12.78
C LYS A 75 8.86 12.80 11.28
N VAL A 76 7.95 13.43 10.55
CA VAL A 76 8.13 13.88 9.16
C VAL A 76 8.30 15.40 9.18
N GLU A 77 9.30 15.91 8.48
CA GLU A 77 9.47 17.35 8.27
C GLU A 77 8.41 17.87 7.31
N LEU A 78 7.68 18.91 7.72
CA LEU A 78 6.51 19.41 7.02
C LEU A 78 6.88 20.49 6.02
N HIS A 79 6.17 20.53 4.89
CA HIS A 79 6.22 21.68 3.99
C HIS A 79 5.84 22.98 4.73
N ALA A 80 6.45 24.11 4.34
CA ALA A 80 6.19 25.40 4.99
C ALA A 80 4.71 25.80 4.99
N ASP A 81 4.02 25.51 3.88
CA ASP A 81 2.59 25.80 3.71
C ASP A 81 1.66 24.68 4.18
N PHE A 82 2.18 23.63 4.84
CA PHE A 82 1.40 22.42 5.18
C PHE A 82 0.09 22.75 5.90
N TRP A 83 0.12 23.67 6.88
CA TRP A 83 -1.07 24.07 7.65
C TRP A 83 -1.99 25.07 6.94
N GLN A 84 -1.58 25.62 5.79
CA GLN A 84 -2.44 26.46 4.95
C GLN A 84 -3.33 25.63 4.02
N TRP A 85 -2.98 24.36 3.81
CA TRP A 85 -3.72 23.46 2.93
C TRP A 85 -4.95 22.86 3.61
N SER A 86 -5.93 22.47 2.79
CA SER A 86 -7.09 21.71 3.29
C SER A 86 -6.66 20.35 3.87
N LEU A 87 -7.54 19.72 4.66
CA LEU A 87 -7.25 18.39 5.21
C LEU A 87 -6.97 17.32 4.14
N PRO A 88 -7.75 17.21 3.03
CA PRO A 88 -7.41 16.27 1.95
C PRO A 88 -6.01 16.50 1.36
N GLU A 89 -5.63 17.76 1.15
CA GLU A 89 -4.32 18.11 0.60
C GLU A 89 -3.18 17.74 1.56
N ARG A 90 -3.34 18.05 2.86
CA ARG A 90 -2.39 17.64 3.91
C ARG A 90 -2.20 16.12 3.94
N LYS A 91 -3.29 15.36 3.92
CA LYS A 91 -3.23 13.88 3.92
C LYS A 91 -2.54 13.32 2.68
N ALA A 92 -2.95 13.78 1.49
CA ALA A 92 -2.35 13.32 0.23
C ALA A 92 -0.86 13.64 0.15
N TRP A 93 -0.45 14.84 0.58
CA TRP A 93 0.95 15.22 0.65
C TRP A 93 1.71 14.38 1.69
N PHE A 94 1.18 14.23 2.90
CA PHE A 94 1.88 13.52 3.99
C PHE A 94 2.11 12.05 3.67
N VAL A 95 1.10 11.35 3.13
CA VAL A 95 1.24 9.95 2.71
C VAL A 95 2.28 9.84 1.60
N LYS A 96 2.21 10.71 0.58
CA LYS A 96 3.20 10.73 -0.50
C LYS A 96 4.61 10.96 0.05
N GLU A 97 4.78 11.95 0.91
CA GLU A 97 6.07 12.31 1.52
C GLU A 97 6.68 11.11 2.26
N VAL A 98 5.87 10.43 3.08
CA VAL A 98 6.30 9.21 3.79
C VAL A 98 6.71 8.11 2.80
N MET A 99 5.86 7.81 1.82
CA MET A 99 6.05 6.69 0.89
C MET A 99 7.25 6.88 -0.04
N VAL A 100 7.56 8.13 -0.41
CA VAL A 100 8.67 8.44 -1.32
C VAL A 100 9.97 8.65 -0.53
N HIS A 101 9.95 9.45 0.54
CA HIS A 101 11.20 9.98 1.12
C HIS A 101 11.59 9.39 2.47
N TYR A 102 10.67 8.75 3.21
CA TYR A 102 10.96 8.27 4.56
C TYR A 102 10.92 6.74 4.69
N LEU A 103 10.05 6.09 3.93
CA LEU A 103 9.89 4.64 3.96
C LEU A 103 10.97 3.98 3.09
N PRO A 104 11.80 3.06 3.62
CA PRO A 104 12.87 2.46 2.83
C PRO A 104 12.33 1.62 1.66
N GLN A 105 12.78 1.91 0.44
CA GLN A 105 12.56 1.06 -0.73
C GLN A 105 13.62 -0.05 -0.77
N GLU A 106 13.17 -1.30 -0.85
CA GLU A 106 14.04 -2.48 -0.88
C GLU A 106 13.55 -3.51 -1.90
N VAL A 107 14.49 -4.13 -2.61
CA VAL A 107 14.23 -5.26 -3.52
C VAL A 107 14.82 -6.52 -2.90
N LEU A 108 14.01 -7.57 -2.78
CA LEU A 108 14.46 -8.83 -2.22
C LEU A 108 15.49 -9.53 -3.15
N PRO A 109 16.47 -10.27 -2.59
CA PRO A 109 17.40 -11.08 -3.36
C PRO A 109 16.71 -11.94 -4.42
N GLY A 110 17.14 -11.79 -5.68
CA GLY A 110 16.57 -12.51 -6.81
C GLY A 110 15.15 -12.12 -7.18
N ASP A 111 14.49 -11.15 -6.55
CA ASP A 111 13.11 -10.81 -6.87
C ASP A 111 12.97 -10.17 -8.26
N LEU A 112 11.91 -10.50 -8.99
CA LEU A 112 11.57 -9.86 -10.27
C LEU A 112 10.58 -8.71 -10.09
N ILE A 113 10.00 -8.53 -8.91
CA ILE A 113 9.03 -7.47 -8.64
C ILE A 113 9.59 -6.55 -7.54
N ALA A 114 9.59 -5.25 -7.82
CA ALA A 114 9.92 -4.20 -6.86
C ALA A 114 8.65 -3.70 -6.18
N GLY A 115 8.79 -3.15 -4.96
CA GLY A 115 7.65 -2.77 -4.14
C GLY A 115 7.56 -3.65 -2.91
N ALA A 116 8.23 -3.25 -1.84
CA ALA A 116 8.12 -3.84 -0.53
C ALA A 116 7.94 -2.72 0.51
N ARG A 117 7.66 -3.07 1.77
CA ARG A 117 7.45 -2.09 2.86
C ARG A 117 6.52 -0.93 2.45
N PHE A 118 5.24 -1.13 2.67
CA PHE A 118 4.17 -0.21 2.31
C PHE A 118 3.13 -0.08 3.44
N ALA A 119 3.21 -0.90 4.49
CA ALA A 119 2.34 -0.79 5.66
C ALA A 119 2.70 0.44 6.51
N VAL A 120 2.01 1.54 6.25
CA VAL A 120 2.15 2.81 6.99
C VAL A 120 0.87 3.15 7.73
N ILE A 121 1.00 3.66 8.95
CA ILE A 121 -0.06 4.37 9.67
C ILE A 121 0.34 5.85 9.71
N PRO A 122 -0.14 6.68 8.78
CA PRO A 122 0.25 8.08 8.69
C PRO A 122 -0.41 8.91 9.80
N SER A 123 0.06 10.14 9.98
CA SER A 123 -0.62 11.14 10.80
C SER A 123 -2.04 11.36 10.26
N THR A 124 -2.98 11.62 11.17
CA THR A 124 -4.31 12.11 10.79
C THR A 124 -4.27 13.48 10.11
N CYS A 125 -3.14 14.18 10.23
CA CYS A 125 -2.85 15.49 9.67
C CYS A 125 -3.79 16.59 10.15
N LEU A 126 -4.51 16.38 11.26
CA LEU A 126 -5.51 17.32 11.78
C LEU A 126 -4.84 18.54 12.43
N THR A 127 -5.48 19.70 12.30
CA THR A 127 -5.20 20.85 13.17
C THR A 127 -5.64 20.54 14.60
N GLU A 128 -5.25 21.37 15.56
CA GLU A 128 -5.64 21.16 16.96
C GLU A 128 -7.16 21.15 17.13
N ASP A 129 -7.88 22.05 16.46
CA ASP A 129 -9.33 22.14 16.53
C ASP A 129 -10.03 20.96 15.83
N GLU A 130 -9.54 20.55 14.65
CA GLU A 130 -10.03 19.34 13.97
C GLU A 130 -9.81 18.09 14.83
N ALA A 131 -8.66 17.98 15.52
CA ALA A 131 -8.36 16.88 16.43
C ALA A 131 -9.29 16.88 17.65
N LYS A 132 -9.57 18.05 18.24
CA LYS A 132 -10.57 18.19 19.33
C LYS A 132 -11.96 17.75 18.87
N GLN A 133 -12.39 18.17 17.68
CA GLN A 133 -13.68 17.77 17.10
C GLN A 133 -13.73 16.25 16.86
N TYR A 134 -12.69 15.67 16.27
CA TYR A 134 -12.57 14.21 16.09
C TYR A 134 -12.72 13.47 17.42
N ARG A 135 -11.94 13.86 18.44
CA ARG A 135 -11.99 13.22 19.76
C ARG A 135 -13.37 13.33 20.41
N LYS A 136 -14.06 14.47 20.25
CA LYS A 136 -15.44 14.63 20.73
C LYS A 136 -16.41 13.66 20.03
N MET A 137 -16.29 13.50 18.70
CA MET A 137 -17.13 12.58 17.93
C MET A 137 -16.87 11.11 18.28
N VAL A 138 -15.63 10.73 18.53
CA VAL A 138 -15.24 9.33 18.78
C VAL A 138 -15.38 8.95 20.26
N TYR A 139 -14.81 9.76 21.16
CA TYR A 139 -14.68 9.49 22.60
C TYR A 139 -15.70 10.18 23.49
N GLY A 140 -16.57 11.03 22.93
CA GLY A 140 -17.63 11.68 23.70
C GLY A 140 -18.61 10.67 24.31
N LYS A 141 -19.40 11.12 25.30
CA LYS A 141 -20.40 10.29 26.01
C LYS A 141 -21.36 9.55 25.05
N ASN A 142 -21.73 10.19 23.94
CA ASN A 142 -22.57 9.64 22.88
C ASN A 142 -21.77 9.46 21.57
N GLY A 143 -20.46 9.26 21.69
CA GLY A 143 -19.55 9.14 20.57
C GLY A 143 -19.62 7.77 19.89
N VAL A 144 -18.98 7.66 18.73
CA VAL A 144 -19.01 6.45 17.91
C VAL A 144 -18.55 5.22 18.69
N ARG A 145 -17.48 5.32 19.50
CA ARG A 145 -16.98 4.19 20.29
C ARG A 145 -18.04 3.62 21.24
N ALA A 146 -18.81 4.48 21.91
CA ALA A 146 -19.86 4.05 22.83
C ALA A 146 -20.99 3.32 22.09
N ALA A 147 -21.39 3.82 20.91
CA ALA A 147 -22.40 3.17 20.07
C ALA A 147 -21.93 1.78 19.59
N ILE A 148 -20.68 1.68 19.13
CA ILE A 148 -20.08 0.43 18.65
C ILE A 148 -20.03 -0.62 19.76
N LEU A 149 -19.58 -0.23 20.96
CA LEU A 149 -19.56 -1.12 22.12
C LEU A 149 -20.97 -1.54 22.56
N TRP A 150 -21.95 -0.64 22.47
CA TRP A 150 -23.34 -0.98 22.77
C TRP A 150 -23.85 -2.08 21.84
N PHE A 151 -23.74 -1.91 20.52
CA PHE A 151 -24.17 -2.93 19.55
C PHE A 151 -23.46 -4.27 19.76
N HIS A 152 -22.13 -4.25 19.93
CA HIS A 152 -21.35 -5.46 20.16
C HIS A 152 -21.82 -6.22 21.41
N ASN A 153 -22.00 -5.51 22.53
CA ASN A 153 -22.42 -6.12 23.81
C ASN A 153 -23.88 -6.60 23.82
N HIS A 154 -24.70 -6.21 22.82
CA HIS A 154 -26.08 -6.66 22.64
C HIS A 154 -26.23 -7.72 21.53
N GLY A 155 -25.12 -8.34 21.10
CA GLY A 155 -25.15 -9.50 20.21
C GLY A 155 -25.21 -9.18 18.72
N TYR A 156 -25.02 -7.93 18.32
CA TYR A 156 -24.96 -7.55 16.90
C TYR A 156 -23.61 -7.90 16.24
N GLY A 157 -22.61 -8.36 17.01
CA GLY A 157 -21.32 -8.81 16.49
C GLY A 157 -20.43 -7.64 16.07
N ASN A 158 -20.07 -7.59 14.78
CA ASN A 158 -19.30 -6.48 14.21
C ASN A 158 -20.23 -5.40 13.68
N VAL A 159 -19.93 -4.15 14.03
CA VAL A 159 -20.67 -2.99 13.56
C VAL A 159 -19.64 -1.92 13.26
N GLY A 160 -19.57 -1.45 12.02
CA GLY A 160 -18.54 -0.50 11.62
C GLY A 160 -18.47 -0.34 10.11
N ALA A 161 -18.18 0.87 9.66
CA ALA A 161 -17.82 1.07 8.27
C ALA A 161 -16.41 0.52 8.05
N THR A 162 -16.23 -0.36 7.07
CA THR A 162 -14.91 -0.83 6.65
C THR A 162 -14.51 -0.11 5.37
N SER A 163 -13.25 0.32 5.30
CA SER A 163 -12.61 0.65 4.02
C SER A 163 -12.22 -0.65 3.31
N GLY A 164 -11.89 -0.57 2.01
CA GLY A 164 -11.63 -1.74 1.17
C GLY A 164 -12.89 -2.34 0.56
N HIS A 165 -12.90 -3.66 0.38
CA HIS A 165 -13.95 -4.40 -0.36
C HIS A 165 -14.20 -3.83 -1.77
N LEU A 166 -13.11 -3.50 -2.45
CA LEU A 166 -13.14 -2.85 -3.75
C LEU A 166 -12.16 -3.53 -4.71
N ILE A 167 -12.48 -3.43 -6.00
CA ILE A 167 -11.59 -3.78 -7.09
C ILE A 167 -11.21 -2.45 -7.75
N PRO A 168 -10.00 -1.91 -7.52
CA PRO A 168 -9.53 -0.75 -8.25
C PRO A 168 -9.54 -1.00 -9.75
N GLY A 169 -9.60 0.08 -10.52
CA GLY A 169 -9.55 0.03 -11.98
C GLY A 169 -8.17 -0.33 -12.53
N TYR A 170 -7.58 -1.46 -12.13
CA TYR A 170 -6.23 -1.89 -12.52
C TYR A 170 -6.06 -2.00 -14.03
N ALA A 171 -7.09 -2.46 -14.75
CA ALA A 171 -7.07 -2.52 -16.21
C ALA A 171 -6.76 -1.14 -16.82
N GLY A 172 -7.39 -0.08 -16.32
CA GLY A 172 -7.12 1.28 -16.77
C GLY A 172 -5.69 1.73 -16.48
N VAL A 173 -5.12 1.33 -15.35
CA VAL A 173 -3.71 1.66 -15.02
C VAL A 173 -2.73 0.87 -15.89
N VAL A 174 -2.99 -0.42 -16.14
CA VAL A 174 -2.15 -1.26 -17.00
C VAL A 174 -2.17 -0.75 -18.45
N GLU A 175 -3.35 -0.37 -18.95
CA GLU A 175 -3.56 0.07 -20.33
C GLU A 175 -3.14 1.53 -20.58
N LYS A 176 -3.35 2.44 -19.61
CA LYS A 176 -3.23 3.89 -19.83
C LYS A 176 -2.24 4.58 -18.88
N GLY A 177 -1.82 3.90 -17.81
CA GLY A 177 -0.94 4.44 -16.78
C GLY A 177 -1.62 5.47 -15.86
N TRP A 178 -0.98 5.76 -14.73
CA TRP A 178 -1.41 6.82 -13.82
C TRP A 178 -1.40 8.22 -14.45
N LYS A 179 -0.62 8.41 -15.51
CA LYS A 179 -0.61 9.67 -16.29
C LYS A 179 -1.98 10.02 -16.84
N SER A 180 -2.77 9.04 -17.30
CA SER A 180 -4.12 9.31 -17.79
C SER A 180 -5.07 9.71 -16.66
N ILE A 181 -4.94 9.08 -15.48
CA ILE A 181 -5.73 9.41 -14.29
C ILE A 181 -5.40 10.83 -13.81
N TYR A 182 -4.12 11.19 -13.76
CA TYR A 182 -3.67 12.54 -13.45
C TYR A 182 -4.23 13.56 -14.46
N ALA A 183 -4.21 13.25 -15.76
CA ALA A 183 -4.75 14.11 -16.79
C ALA A 183 -6.26 14.35 -16.63
N ASP A 184 -7.04 13.31 -16.34
CA ASP A 184 -8.49 13.42 -16.06
C ASP A 184 -8.76 14.33 -14.84
N PHE A 185 -8.02 14.16 -13.74
CA PHE A 185 -8.16 15.04 -12.57
C PHE A 185 -7.77 16.48 -12.88
N LYS A 186 -6.73 16.68 -13.70
CA LYS A 186 -6.26 18.01 -14.09
C LYS A 186 -7.31 18.72 -14.95
N GLU A 187 -7.87 18.05 -15.95
CA GLU A 187 -8.94 18.58 -16.79
C GLU A 187 -10.17 18.99 -15.95
N ARG A 188 -10.61 18.11 -15.04
CA ARG A 188 -11.71 18.40 -14.12
C ARG A 188 -11.43 19.60 -13.22
N TYR A 189 -10.18 19.78 -12.78
CA TYR A 189 -9.78 20.92 -11.97
C TYR A 189 -9.77 22.21 -12.78
N GLU A 190 -9.24 22.18 -14.00
CA GLU A 190 -9.14 23.33 -14.88
C GLU A 190 -10.53 23.85 -15.28
N ALA A 191 -11.49 22.95 -15.47
CA ALA A 191 -12.89 23.25 -15.77
C ALA A 191 -13.67 23.90 -14.61
N LEU A 192 -13.12 23.94 -13.39
CA LEU A 192 -13.76 24.61 -12.26
C LEU A 192 -13.73 26.15 -12.40
N SER A 193 -14.80 26.79 -11.93
CA SER A 193 -14.82 28.23 -11.71
C SER A 193 -13.79 28.67 -10.65
N VAL A 194 -13.41 29.96 -10.64
CA VAL A 194 -12.47 30.51 -9.64
C VAL A 194 -12.93 30.25 -8.21
N ALA A 195 -14.23 30.41 -7.94
CA ALA A 195 -14.82 30.14 -6.64
C ALA A 195 -14.73 28.65 -6.25
N GLU A 196 -15.01 27.73 -7.18
CA GLU A 196 -14.91 26.29 -6.92
C GLU A 196 -13.47 25.83 -6.70
N LYS A 197 -12.49 26.42 -7.41
CA LYS A 197 -11.06 26.16 -7.21
C LYS A 197 -10.64 26.52 -5.78
N GLY A 198 -11.17 27.61 -5.21
CA GLY A 198 -10.94 27.98 -3.81
C GLY A 198 -11.73 27.14 -2.79
N GLY A 199 -12.74 26.39 -3.22
CA GLY A 199 -13.63 25.62 -2.35
C GLY A 199 -13.22 24.16 -2.13
N LYS A 200 -14.11 23.40 -1.48
CA LYS A 200 -13.91 21.98 -1.16
C LYS A 200 -13.65 21.10 -2.40
N LYS A 201 -14.29 21.41 -3.52
CA LYS A 201 -14.15 20.67 -4.78
C LYS A 201 -12.74 20.84 -5.37
N GLY A 202 -12.23 22.07 -5.40
CA GLY A 202 -10.87 22.37 -5.82
C GLY A 202 -9.83 21.72 -4.91
N ALA A 203 -10.02 21.81 -3.59
CA ALA A 203 -9.18 21.13 -2.59
C ALA A 203 -9.09 19.62 -2.81
N GLN A 204 -10.23 18.94 -3.03
CA GLN A 204 -10.25 17.50 -3.28
C GLN A 204 -9.49 17.13 -4.56
N LEU A 205 -9.65 17.90 -5.65
CA LEU A 205 -8.94 17.61 -6.90
C LEU A 205 -7.44 17.87 -6.79
N ARG A 206 -6.99 18.90 -6.06
CA ARG A 206 -5.56 19.11 -5.79
C ARG A 206 -4.95 17.99 -4.94
N ALA A 207 -5.70 17.48 -3.97
CA ALA A 207 -5.29 16.30 -3.21
C ALA A 207 -5.18 15.06 -4.10
N MET A 208 -6.18 14.82 -4.97
CA MET A 208 -6.16 13.70 -5.94
C MET A 208 -5.00 13.81 -6.95
N LEU A 209 -4.70 15.01 -7.44
CA LEU A 209 -3.53 15.28 -8.29
C LEU A 209 -2.23 14.94 -7.57
N THR A 210 -2.10 15.32 -6.30
CA THR A 210 -0.94 14.99 -5.46
C THR A 210 -0.81 13.47 -5.30
N ALA A 211 -1.89 12.79 -4.90
CA ALA A 211 -1.91 11.35 -4.74
C ALA A 211 -1.58 10.60 -6.05
N ALA A 212 -2.10 11.05 -7.19
CA ALA A 212 -1.85 10.43 -8.50
C ALA A 212 -0.39 10.51 -8.97
N THR A 213 0.43 11.39 -8.38
CA THR A 213 1.88 11.44 -8.65
C THR A 213 2.69 10.48 -7.79
N MET A 214 2.15 10.00 -6.68
CA MET A 214 2.85 9.11 -5.75
C MET A 214 3.34 7.81 -6.42
N PRO A 215 2.55 7.11 -7.26
CA PRO A 215 3.01 5.88 -7.91
C PRO A 215 4.22 6.08 -8.83
N ARG A 216 4.29 7.22 -9.53
CA ARG A 216 5.44 7.60 -10.37
C ARG A 216 6.68 7.82 -9.51
N ASP A 217 6.54 8.58 -8.43
CA ASP A 217 7.66 8.99 -7.60
C ASP A 217 8.22 7.80 -6.80
N VAL A 218 7.35 6.94 -6.26
CA VAL A 218 7.76 5.68 -5.61
C VAL A 218 8.46 4.74 -6.61
N ALA A 219 7.95 4.62 -7.84
CA ALA A 219 8.61 3.80 -8.87
C ALA A 219 10.00 4.33 -9.23
N ALA A 220 10.19 5.66 -9.28
CA ALA A 220 11.49 6.28 -9.51
C ALA A 220 12.50 5.92 -8.41
N GLU A 221 12.10 5.94 -7.14
CA GLU A 221 12.96 5.50 -6.03
C GLU A 221 13.34 4.02 -6.16
N TYR A 222 12.39 3.14 -6.50
CA TYR A 222 12.69 1.74 -6.78
C TYR A 222 13.61 1.55 -7.99
N SER A 223 13.52 2.41 -9.01
CA SER A 223 14.43 2.39 -10.15
C SER A 223 15.86 2.67 -9.72
N GLN A 224 16.06 3.67 -8.85
CA GLN A 224 17.37 3.99 -8.30
C GLN A 224 17.93 2.83 -7.46
N VAL A 225 17.09 2.21 -6.61
CA VAL A 225 17.48 1.01 -5.84
C VAL A 225 17.93 -0.12 -6.78
N CYS A 226 17.22 -0.35 -7.88
CA CYS A 226 17.61 -1.37 -8.87
C CYS A 226 18.95 -1.04 -9.54
N ALA A 227 19.19 0.23 -9.90
CA ALA A 227 20.46 0.66 -10.48
C ALA A 227 21.64 0.48 -9.49
N ASP A 228 21.43 0.85 -8.23
CA ASP A 228 22.43 0.71 -7.17
C ASP A 228 22.77 -0.76 -6.91
N LEU A 229 21.75 -1.64 -6.85
CA LEU A 229 21.95 -3.07 -6.73
C LEU A 229 22.68 -3.65 -7.95
N ALA A 230 22.29 -3.25 -9.17
CA ALA A 230 22.94 -3.70 -10.40
C ALA A 230 24.42 -3.30 -10.47
N SER A 231 24.80 -2.16 -9.91
CA SER A 231 26.20 -1.69 -9.88
C SER A 231 27.11 -2.59 -9.03
N LYS A 232 26.53 -3.27 -8.03
CA LYS A 232 27.23 -4.11 -7.04
C LYS A 232 27.04 -5.61 -7.30
N GLU A 233 26.22 -5.98 -8.29
CA GLU A 233 25.85 -7.36 -8.58
C GLU A 233 26.91 -8.07 -9.44
N PRO A 234 27.58 -9.12 -8.92
CA PRO A 234 28.55 -9.90 -9.69
C PRO A 234 27.90 -10.82 -10.73
N ASP A 235 26.70 -11.35 -10.47
CA ASP A 235 26.04 -12.26 -11.40
C ASP A 235 25.47 -11.50 -12.60
N LYS A 236 25.93 -11.85 -13.81
CA LYS A 236 25.56 -11.10 -15.04
C LYS A 236 24.07 -11.20 -15.34
N THR A 237 23.44 -12.33 -15.05
CA THR A 237 22.01 -12.54 -15.29
C THR A 237 21.21 -11.66 -14.33
N ARG A 238 21.52 -11.70 -13.03
CA ARG A 238 20.84 -10.87 -12.03
C ARG A 238 21.06 -9.38 -12.27
N LYS A 239 22.27 -8.99 -12.69
CA LYS A 239 22.56 -7.62 -13.07
C LYS A 239 21.68 -7.17 -14.23
N SER A 240 21.51 -8.00 -15.26
CA SER A 240 20.62 -7.70 -16.38
C SER A 240 19.17 -7.55 -15.94
N GLU A 241 18.69 -8.44 -15.05
CA GLU A 241 17.34 -8.34 -14.48
C GLU A 241 17.14 -7.02 -13.73
N LEU A 242 18.08 -6.64 -12.86
CA LEU A 242 18.00 -5.39 -12.09
C LEU A 242 18.01 -4.15 -13.00
N LEU A 243 18.85 -4.14 -14.04
CA LEU A 243 18.86 -3.04 -15.01
C LEU A 243 17.51 -2.94 -15.76
N GLN A 244 16.94 -4.08 -16.16
CA GLN A 244 15.63 -4.13 -16.80
C GLN A 244 14.52 -3.68 -15.85
N MET A 245 14.54 -4.11 -14.59
CA MET A 245 13.63 -3.62 -13.55
C MET A 245 13.72 -2.10 -13.40
N GLY A 246 14.93 -1.56 -13.32
CA GLY A 246 15.16 -0.12 -13.24
C GLY A 246 14.59 0.65 -14.43
N GLU A 247 14.74 0.15 -15.65
CA GLU A 247 14.14 0.77 -16.85
C GLU A 247 12.62 0.73 -16.82
N MET A 248 12.04 -0.44 -16.50
CA MET A 248 10.58 -0.57 -16.39
C MET A 248 10.01 0.38 -15.34
N LEU A 249 10.64 0.50 -14.18
CA LEU A 249 10.19 1.36 -13.08
C LEU A 249 10.30 2.87 -13.40
N ARG A 250 11.16 3.27 -14.34
CA ARG A 250 11.15 4.64 -14.88
C ARG A 250 9.91 4.93 -15.74
N ARG A 251 9.27 3.87 -16.22
CA ARG A 251 8.10 3.93 -17.10
C ARG A 251 6.79 3.69 -16.34
N VAL A 252 6.66 2.53 -15.70
CA VAL A 252 5.43 2.07 -15.05
C VAL A 252 5.47 2.32 -13.54
N PRO A 253 4.34 2.70 -12.92
CA PRO A 253 2.98 2.66 -13.46
C PRO A 253 2.52 4.00 -14.06
N TRP A 254 3.43 4.95 -14.30
CA TRP A 254 3.06 6.27 -14.83
C TRP A 254 2.58 6.20 -16.28
N GLU A 255 3.35 5.58 -17.16
CA GLU A 255 3.02 5.35 -18.57
C GLU A 255 2.33 3.98 -18.78
N PRO A 256 1.65 3.78 -19.93
CA PRO A 256 1.11 2.49 -20.34
C PRO A 256 2.15 1.36 -20.34
N THR A 257 1.73 0.16 -19.95
CA THR A 257 2.59 -1.03 -19.95
C THR A 257 2.85 -1.53 -21.38
N GLN A 258 4.06 -2.03 -21.64
CA GLN A 258 4.48 -2.55 -22.95
C GLN A 258 4.76 -4.05 -22.95
N THR A 259 5.09 -4.62 -21.78
CA THR A 259 5.41 -6.04 -21.61
C THR A 259 4.59 -6.64 -20.47
N PHE A 260 4.49 -7.97 -20.44
CA PHE A 260 3.87 -8.68 -19.32
C PHE A 260 4.55 -8.38 -17.98
N TRP A 261 5.88 -8.23 -17.97
CA TRP A 261 6.63 -7.89 -16.77
C TRP A 261 6.26 -6.49 -16.26
N GLU A 262 6.22 -5.50 -17.15
CA GLU A 262 5.75 -4.15 -16.82
C GLU A 262 4.30 -4.17 -16.29
N ALA A 263 3.43 -4.98 -16.88
CA ALA A 263 2.03 -5.08 -16.47
C ALA A 263 1.88 -5.60 -15.03
N VAL A 264 2.63 -6.65 -14.67
CA VAL A 264 2.62 -7.19 -13.31
C VAL A 264 3.27 -6.22 -12.31
N GLN A 265 4.36 -5.55 -12.69
CA GLN A 265 5.01 -4.53 -11.87
C GLN A 265 4.09 -3.33 -11.61
N SER A 266 3.38 -2.87 -12.65
CA SER A 266 2.41 -1.77 -12.58
C SER A 266 1.22 -2.10 -11.69
N LEU A 267 0.67 -3.33 -11.86
CA LEU A 267 -0.37 -3.87 -11.01
C LEU A 267 0.06 -3.87 -9.54
N TRP A 268 1.24 -4.42 -9.25
CA TRP A 268 1.71 -4.55 -7.87
C TRP A 268 1.97 -3.20 -7.19
N LEU A 269 2.66 -2.26 -7.85
CA LEU A 269 2.87 -0.92 -7.27
C LEU A 269 1.55 -0.20 -7.02
N THR A 270 0.60 -0.34 -7.94
CA THR A 270 -0.74 0.24 -7.74
C THR A 270 -1.45 -0.41 -6.55
N HIS A 271 -1.44 -1.74 -6.47
CA HIS A 271 -2.08 -2.49 -5.39
C HIS A 271 -1.48 -2.16 -4.02
N MET A 272 -0.14 -2.19 -3.88
CA MET A 272 0.51 -1.90 -2.60
C MET A 272 0.23 -0.48 -2.11
N LEU A 273 0.14 0.50 -3.01
CA LEU A 273 -0.13 1.89 -2.65
C LEU A 273 -1.58 2.11 -2.22
N VAL A 274 -2.53 1.40 -2.82
CA VAL A 274 -3.91 1.39 -2.34
C VAL A 274 -4.00 0.77 -0.95
N ILE A 275 -3.30 -0.34 -0.69
CA ILE A 275 -3.23 -0.93 0.66
C ILE A 275 -2.61 0.06 1.67
N SER A 276 -1.55 0.77 1.26
CA SER A 276 -0.88 1.77 2.10
C SER A 276 -1.84 2.88 2.52
N ASP A 277 -2.63 3.38 1.58
CA ASP A 277 -3.58 4.47 1.81
C ASP A 277 -4.79 4.02 2.66
N GLU A 278 -5.23 2.76 2.50
CA GLU A 278 -6.28 2.19 3.36
C GLU A 278 -5.86 2.14 4.84
N GLY A 279 -4.57 2.00 5.14
CA GLY A 279 -4.04 2.03 6.51
C GLY A 279 -4.53 0.86 7.39
N TYR A 280 -5.16 -0.15 6.79
CA TYR A 280 -5.77 -1.29 7.44
C TYR A 280 -5.49 -2.54 6.59
N PRO A 281 -4.81 -3.58 7.12
CA PRO A 281 -4.50 -4.78 6.36
C PRO A 281 -5.64 -5.76 6.61
N GLY A 282 -6.83 -5.42 6.14
CA GLY A 282 -8.02 -6.26 6.29
C GLY A 282 -8.66 -6.52 4.94
N PRO A 283 -9.23 -7.73 4.77
CA PRO A 283 -9.53 -8.31 3.48
C PRO A 283 -10.57 -7.50 2.73
N GLY A 284 -10.37 -7.36 1.43
CA GLY A 284 -11.34 -6.73 0.55
C GLY A 284 -10.73 -6.08 -0.67
N LEU A 285 -9.43 -5.75 -0.66
CA LEU A 285 -8.75 -5.27 -1.85
C LEU A 285 -8.42 -6.46 -2.77
N SER A 286 -9.19 -6.62 -3.83
CA SER A 286 -9.09 -7.75 -4.75
C SER A 286 -8.48 -7.34 -6.08
N PHE A 287 -7.66 -8.21 -6.67
CA PHE A 287 -7.08 -7.98 -8.01
C PHE A 287 -8.11 -8.00 -9.14
N GLY A 288 -9.34 -8.47 -8.88
CA GLY A 288 -10.37 -8.64 -9.90
C GLY A 288 -10.00 -9.72 -10.93
N ARG A 289 -10.40 -9.53 -12.19
CA ARG A 289 -10.12 -10.46 -13.29
C ARG A 289 -8.70 -10.29 -13.85
N ILE A 290 -7.71 -10.60 -13.01
CA ILE A 290 -6.28 -10.48 -13.32
C ILE A 290 -5.88 -11.23 -14.60
N ASP A 291 -6.55 -12.34 -14.88
CA ASP A 291 -6.42 -13.08 -16.12
C ASP A 291 -6.79 -12.23 -17.34
N GLN A 292 -7.86 -11.43 -17.29
CA GLN A 292 -8.37 -10.73 -18.47
C GLN A 292 -7.53 -9.51 -18.84
N TYR A 293 -7.17 -8.66 -17.86
CA TYR A 293 -6.46 -7.42 -18.17
C TYR A 293 -4.94 -7.60 -18.31
N LEU A 294 -4.36 -8.70 -17.80
CA LEU A 294 -2.95 -9.02 -18.07
C LEU A 294 -2.76 -9.86 -19.33
N TYR A 295 -3.79 -10.56 -19.82
CA TYR A 295 -3.68 -11.46 -20.97
C TYR A 295 -3.18 -10.79 -22.26
N PRO A 296 -3.61 -9.57 -22.64
CA PRO A 296 -3.06 -8.91 -23.83
C PRO A 296 -1.54 -8.71 -23.75
N MET A 297 -1.02 -8.32 -22.58
CA MET A 297 0.42 -8.16 -22.37
C MET A 297 1.14 -9.51 -22.31
N TRP A 298 0.50 -10.55 -21.76
CA TRP A 298 1.02 -11.92 -21.81
C TRP A 298 1.19 -12.40 -23.26
N GLN A 299 0.14 -12.31 -24.09
CA GLN A 299 0.20 -12.74 -25.49
C GLN A 299 1.27 -11.99 -26.26
N LYS A 300 1.26 -10.66 -26.18
CA LYS A 300 2.24 -9.80 -26.82
C LYS A 300 3.67 -10.20 -26.43
N SER A 301 3.95 -10.36 -25.13
CA SER A 301 5.29 -10.72 -24.69
C SER A 301 5.73 -12.12 -25.14
N ILE A 302 4.82 -13.11 -25.20
CA ILE A 302 5.14 -14.43 -25.76
C ILE A 302 5.48 -14.32 -27.26
N GLU A 303 4.71 -13.55 -28.03
CA GLU A 303 4.96 -13.30 -29.45
C GLU A 303 6.30 -12.57 -29.70
N GLU A 304 6.69 -11.68 -28.77
CA GLU A 304 7.97 -10.96 -28.77
C GLU A 304 9.14 -11.80 -28.20
N GLY A 305 8.91 -13.06 -27.84
CA GLY A 305 9.97 -14.01 -27.45
C GLY A 305 10.19 -14.17 -25.95
N MET A 306 9.29 -13.69 -25.09
CA MET A 306 9.30 -14.02 -23.66
C MET A 306 9.12 -15.53 -23.47
N ASP A 307 10.05 -16.17 -22.77
CA ASP A 307 9.89 -17.56 -22.38
C ASP A 307 8.70 -17.73 -21.42
N ARG A 308 7.92 -18.79 -21.63
CA ARG A 308 6.73 -19.07 -20.83
C ARG A 308 7.06 -19.35 -19.37
N GLU A 309 8.18 -20.02 -19.08
CA GLU A 309 8.58 -20.30 -17.71
C GLU A 309 9.10 -19.03 -17.02
N PHE A 310 9.73 -18.11 -17.75
CA PHE A 310 10.04 -16.77 -17.23
C PHE A 310 8.78 -15.97 -16.88
N GLY A 311 7.76 -15.97 -17.74
CA GLY A 311 6.46 -15.35 -17.43
C GLY A 311 5.81 -15.92 -16.16
N LYS A 312 5.89 -17.25 -15.96
CA LYS A 312 5.44 -17.89 -14.72
C LYS A 312 6.30 -17.51 -13.52
N GLU A 313 7.59 -17.27 -13.71
CA GLU A 313 8.50 -16.84 -12.65
C GLU A 313 8.15 -15.45 -12.12
N ILE A 314 7.81 -14.51 -13.01
CA ILE A 314 7.30 -13.17 -12.66
C ILE A 314 6.05 -13.31 -11.78
N LEU A 315 5.09 -14.14 -12.20
CA LEU A 315 3.86 -14.37 -11.43
C LEU A 315 4.14 -15.00 -10.06
N LYS A 316 5.07 -15.96 -9.95
CA LYS A 316 5.43 -16.55 -8.65
C LYS A 316 6.02 -15.49 -7.71
N CYS A 317 6.87 -14.58 -8.20
CA CYS A 317 7.36 -13.45 -7.40
C CYS A 317 6.21 -12.56 -6.94
N PHE A 318 5.32 -12.16 -7.85
CA PHE A 318 4.12 -11.39 -7.55
C PHE A 318 3.23 -12.04 -6.47
N TRP A 319 3.02 -13.36 -6.51
CA TRP A 319 2.23 -14.04 -5.50
C TRP A 319 2.91 -14.06 -4.12
N VAL A 320 4.25 -14.08 -4.05
CA VAL A 320 4.93 -13.89 -2.76
C VAL A 320 4.66 -12.49 -2.22
N HIS A 321 4.79 -11.47 -3.07
CA HIS A 321 4.49 -10.07 -2.72
C HIS A 321 3.08 -9.87 -2.17
N ALA A 322 2.08 -10.45 -2.82
CA ALA A 322 0.68 -10.39 -2.37
C ALA A 322 0.47 -10.91 -0.94
N ASN A 323 1.33 -11.82 -0.45
CA ASN A 323 1.27 -12.33 0.92
C ASN A 323 1.95 -11.41 1.95
N THR A 324 2.78 -10.46 1.53
CA THR A 324 3.49 -9.54 2.43
C THR A 324 2.58 -8.46 3.03
N ALA A 325 1.36 -8.27 2.50
CA ALA A 325 0.36 -7.40 3.12
C ALA A 325 0.03 -7.83 4.57
N TYR A 326 0.04 -9.14 4.83
CA TYR A 326 -0.23 -9.70 6.17
C TYR A 326 0.92 -9.54 7.17
N ASP A 327 2.09 -9.10 6.71
CA ASP A 327 3.20 -8.77 7.60
C ASP A 327 2.86 -7.60 8.52
N ALA A 328 1.91 -6.74 8.14
CA ALA A 328 1.50 -5.56 8.90
C ALA A 328 1.15 -5.88 10.36
N LEU A 329 0.68 -7.11 10.63
CA LEU A 329 0.26 -7.58 11.94
C LEU A 329 1.14 -8.70 12.53
N LEU A 330 2.29 -8.99 11.93
CA LEU A 330 3.12 -10.15 12.23
C LEU A 330 3.46 -10.30 13.74
N ARG A 331 3.94 -9.23 14.41
CA ARG A 331 4.17 -9.21 15.87
C ARG A 331 2.89 -9.16 16.70
N THR A 332 1.91 -8.36 16.29
CA THR A 332 0.67 -8.14 17.06
C THR A 332 -0.30 -9.33 17.02
N GLY A 333 -0.16 -10.21 16.03
CA GLY A 333 -0.98 -11.40 15.86
C GLY A 333 -0.41 -12.65 16.50
N GLY A 334 0.81 -12.66 17.05
CA GLY A 334 1.42 -13.90 17.55
C GLY A 334 1.89 -14.84 16.42
N ASN A 335 2.44 -14.28 15.34
CA ASN A 335 2.99 -15.04 14.21
C ASN A 335 1.95 -15.91 13.47
N GLN A 336 0.69 -15.48 13.43
CA GLN A 336 -0.45 -16.24 12.87
C GLN A 336 -0.40 -16.49 11.34
N GLY A 337 0.65 -16.02 10.65
CA GLY A 337 0.81 -16.22 9.21
C GLY A 337 -0.43 -15.78 8.42
N ILE A 338 -0.60 -16.37 7.23
CA ILE A 338 -1.63 -16.08 6.20
C ILE A 338 -3.07 -16.41 6.66
N THR A 339 -3.39 -16.36 7.95
CA THR A 339 -4.77 -16.52 8.40
C THR A 339 -5.41 -15.15 8.56
N SER A 340 -6.32 -14.85 7.63
CA SER A 340 -7.20 -13.69 7.55
C SER A 340 -8.17 -13.55 8.74
N GLY A 341 -7.86 -14.14 9.90
CA GLY A 341 -8.72 -14.23 11.08
C GLY A 341 -8.97 -12.90 11.80
N LYS A 342 -8.72 -11.76 11.14
CA LYS A 342 -9.10 -10.43 11.59
C LYS A 342 -10.06 -9.72 10.64
N GLY A 343 -10.66 -10.42 9.68
CA GLY A 343 -11.61 -9.80 8.76
C GLY A 343 -12.45 -10.71 7.86
N CYS A 344 -12.75 -11.94 8.26
CA CYS A 344 -13.91 -12.66 7.72
C CYS A 344 -14.62 -13.39 8.84
#